data_AF-R5E879-F1
#
_entry.id   AF-R5E879-F1
#
_cell.length_a   1.000
_cell.length_b   1.000
_cell.length_c   1.000
_cell.angle_alpha   90.00
_cell.angle_beta   90.00
_cell.angle_gamma   90.00
#
_symmetry.space_group_name_H-M   'P 1'
#
loop_
_entity.id
_entity.type
_entity.pdbx_description
1 polymer ?
#
loop_
_entity_poly.entity_id
_entity_poly.type
_entity_poly.pdbx_seq_one_letter_code
_entity_poly.pdbx_strand_id
1 'polypeptide(L)'
;MVDGIIFDMDGVLVDSERQSNEGWKWAAKKQGIDMPMWLIDSFKGAPDELNCKIFDDYFEGKADYWETKMLRTKHIYKIREKEGLPVKKGVKEIFEYIKANNLKCAVATSTRRISAEKTLSDIGVSDYLDAVVYGNEVEHGKPEPDIFLLAADAIGVKPENAIVVEDSINGIKAGHAAGMRVIHVPDTIAIDDEIRKLTYCVCNDLTEIADIVDSINKPVINRKAVLNAFAGYVHYYDPSDGKIKLKIDHTYRVAALCEKIADSVGLTGEDKDVAWLLGMLHDIGRFEQIRCFGTFNDGMSVDHAELGADILLDPDRKDKVCVTSAQGTVYAIKKPMCEPVNDTVVKNAPCIINKFAEGYVEKNGSDLLELAIRQHNKFRIADGLSKREEMFCNILRDADKIDILKVNVDVPLETIYNATTEEIRNSVITDEVLECFYAKQTVLRSLKKSVVDNIVGHISLIFELVYPVSLKIVKEQGYVYKMLDFKSDRPDTVEKFAGMRKFVDKFLEGN
;
A
#
# COMPACT_ATOMS: atom_id res chain seq x y z
N MET A 1 4.38 -2.29 10.47
CA MET A 1 3.99 -3.65 10.05
C MET A 1 3.67 -4.45 11.30
N VAL A 2 2.86 -5.48 11.16
CA VAL A 2 2.41 -6.43 12.18
C VAL A 2 2.99 -7.75 11.75
N ASP A 3 3.89 -8.28 12.57
CA ASP A 3 4.63 -9.50 12.30
C ASP A 3 4.18 -10.63 13.24
N GLY A 4 3.45 -10.30 14.32
CA GLY A 4 2.90 -11.28 15.23
C GLY A 4 1.65 -10.83 15.98
N ILE A 5 0.87 -11.81 16.42
CA ILE A 5 -0.37 -11.63 17.18
C ILE A 5 -0.27 -12.44 18.48
N ILE A 6 -0.59 -11.79 19.59
CA ILE A 6 -0.57 -12.37 20.94
C ILE A 6 -1.99 -12.33 21.49
N PHE A 7 -2.56 -13.49 21.77
CA PHE A 7 -3.92 -13.61 22.30
C PHE A 7 -3.89 -13.80 23.82
N ASP A 8 -4.79 -13.12 24.56
CA ASP A 8 -5.27 -13.74 25.79
C ASP A 8 -6.08 -15.01 25.46
N MET A 9 -6.26 -15.91 26.42
CA MET A 9 -6.99 -17.16 26.22
C MET A 9 -8.45 -17.07 26.70
N ASP A 10 -8.66 -16.65 27.94
CA ASP A 10 -9.96 -16.70 28.62
C ASP A 10 -10.72 -15.40 28.30
N GLY A 11 -11.93 -15.48 27.74
CA GLY A 11 -12.67 -14.31 27.27
C GLY A 11 -12.31 -13.84 25.86
N VAL A 12 -11.20 -14.33 25.29
CA VAL A 12 -10.78 -14.04 23.90
C VAL A 12 -10.88 -15.26 22.98
N LEU A 13 -10.26 -16.40 23.32
CA LEU A 13 -10.33 -17.63 22.53
C LEU A 13 -11.48 -18.54 22.99
N VAL A 14 -11.76 -18.55 24.29
CA VAL A 14 -12.82 -19.35 24.89
C VAL A 14 -13.72 -18.53 25.79
N ASP A 15 -15.02 -18.82 25.76
CA ASP A 15 -16.01 -18.25 26.68
C ASP A 15 -16.08 -19.09 27.97
N SER A 16 -14.96 -19.12 28.71
CA SER A 16 -14.83 -19.93 29.92
C SER A 16 -15.73 -19.44 31.05
N GLU A 17 -16.08 -18.15 31.05
CA GLU A 17 -16.95 -17.51 32.04
C GLU A 17 -18.42 -17.95 31.92
N ARG A 18 -18.94 -18.16 30.70
CA ARG A 18 -20.33 -18.66 30.55
C ARG A 18 -20.54 -20.00 31.26
N GLN A 19 -19.65 -20.97 31.02
CA GLN A 19 -19.72 -22.28 31.70
C GLN A 19 -19.45 -22.16 33.20
N SER A 20 -18.57 -21.24 33.62
CA SER A 20 -18.32 -20.92 35.03
C SER A 20 -19.59 -20.47 35.74
N ASN A 21 -20.30 -19.51 35.15
CA ASN A 21 -21.54 -18.94 35.68
C ASN A 21 -22.65 -19.99 35.77
N GLU A 22 -22.78 -20.83 34.75
CA GLU A 22 -23.72 -21.96 34.76
C GLU A 22 -23.39 -22.96 35.87
N GLY A 23 -22.09 -23.29 36.04
CA GLY A 23 -21.61 -24.17 37.09
C GLY A 23 -21.94 -23.67 38.50
N TRP A 24 -21.73 -22.38 38.76
CA TRP A 24 -22.05 -21.76 40.05
C TRP A 24 -23.55 -21.77 40.34
N LYS A 25 -24.38 -21.35 39.39
CA LYS A 25 -25.84 -21.40 39.51
C LYS A 25 -26.35 -22.83 39.74
N TRP A 26 -25.77 -23.80 39.05
CA TRP A 26 -26.14 -25.20 39.22
C TRP A 26 -25.77 -25.73 40.61
N ALA A 27 -24.55 -25.45 41.09
CA ALA A 27 -24.07 -25.90 42.38
C ALA A 27 -24.90 -25.31 43.53
N ALA A 28 -25.14 -23.99 43.48
CA ALA A 28 -26.00 -23.30 44.43
C ALA A 28 -27.41 -23.91 44.48
N LYS A 29 -28.03 -24.13 43.32
CA LYS A 29 -29.35 -24.77 43.22
C LYS A 29 -29.37 -26.19 43.80
N LYS A 30 -28.26 -26.94 43.71
CA LYS A 30 -28.14 -28.28 44.32
C LYS A 30 -28.09 -28.24 45.84
N GLN A 31 -27.57 -27.17 46.42
CA GLN A 31 -27.57 -26.93 47.87
C GLN A 31 -28.79 -26.14 48.35
N GLY A 32 -29.75 -25.87 47.47
CA GLY A 32 -30.99 -25.16 47.82
C GLY A 32 -30.82 -23.67 48.07
N ILE A 33 -29.69 -23.08 47.65
CA ILE A 33 -29.43 -21.64 47.70
C ILE A 33 -29.54 -21.03 46.30
N ASP A 34 -29.79 -19.72 46.23
CA ASP A 34 -29.74 -18.96 44.98
C ASP A 34 -28.45 -18.14 44.93
N MET A 35 -27.81 -18.09 43.76
CA MET A 35 -26.52 -17.43 43.59
C MET A 35 -26.66 -16.28 42.59
N PRO A 36 -26.78 -15.04 43.07
CA PRO A 36 -27.01 -13.90 42.21
C PRO A 36 -25.78 -13.60 41.34
N MET A 37 -26.01 -13.07 40.14
CA MET A 37 -24.93 -12.80 39.18
C MET A 37 -23.84 -11.89 39.74
N TRP A 38 -24.21 -10.83 40.47
CA TRP A 38 -23.22 -9.91 41.05
C TRP A 38 -22.24 -10.61 42.01
N LEU A 39 -22.68 -11.68 42.68
CA LEU A 39 -21.82 -12.46 43.58
C LEU A 39 -20.86 -13.32 42.75
N ILE A 40 -21.35 -13.97 41.70
CA ILE A 40 -20.51 -14.72 40.75
C ILE A 40 -19.49 -13.78 40.09
N ASP A 41 -19.92 -12.59 39.67
CA ASP A 41 -19.06 -11.58 39.06
C ASP A 41 -17.97 -11.11 40.04
N SER A 42 -18.27 -11.01 41.35
CA SER A 42 -17.25 -10.66 42.34
C SER A 42 -16.18 -11.72 42.55
N PHE A 43 -16.41 -12.96 42.08
CA PHE A 43 -15.43 -14.05 42.17
C PHE A 43 -14.45 -14.08 41.00
N LYS A 44 -14.77 -13.41 39.89
CA LYS A 44 -13.96 -13.42 38.67
C LYS A 44 -12.60 -12.76 38.94
N GLY A 45 -11.53 -13.53 38.73
CA GLY A 45 -10.15 -13.07 38.94
C GLY A 45 -9.71 -12.87 40.40
N ALA A 46 -10.58 -13.12 41.38
CA ALA A 46 -10.25 -12.96 42.79
C ALA A 46 -9.64 -14.24 43.40
N PRO A 47 -8.70 -14.13 44.37
CA PRO A 47 -8.15 -15.29 45.08
C PRO A 47 -9.23 -16.09 45.80
N ASP A 48 -9.04 -17.41 45.90
CA ASP A 48 -10.02 -18.30 46.53
C ASP A 48 -10.35 -17.96 47.98
N GLU A 49 -9.37 -17.45 48.73
CA GLU A 49 -9.54 -17.03 50.12
C GLU A 49 -10.49 -15.83 50.24
N LEU A 50 -10.38 -14.89 49.29
CA LEU A 50 -11.28 -13.74 49.21
C LEU A 50 -12.68 -14.17 48.78
N ASN A 51 -12.77 -15.05 47.79
CA ASN A 51 -14.04 -15.61 47.33
C ASN A 51 -14.76 -16.38 48.44
N CYS A 52 -14.02 -17.19 49.20
CA CYS A 52 -14.55 -17.88 50.38
C CYS A 52 -15.12 -16.89 51.38
N LYS A 53 -14.37 -15.83 51.71
CA LYS A 53 -14.84 -14.80 52.63
C LYS A 53 -16.11 -14.10 52.14
N ILE A 54 -16.15 -13.66 50.88
CA ILE A 54 -17.32 -13.00 50.29
C ILE A 54 -18.52 -13.96 50.26
N PHE A 55 -18.29 -15.23 49.94
CA PHE A 55 -19.32 -16.27 49.92
C PHE A 55 -19.90 -16.51 51.32
N ASP A 56 -19.04 -16.70 52.31
CA ASP A 56 -19.42 -16.98 53.70
C ASP A 56 -20.14 -15.77 54.32
N ASP A 57 -19.66 -14.55 54.05
CA ASP A 57 -20.30 -13.30 54.47
C ASP A 57 -21.71 -13.15 53.87
N TYR A 58 -21.92 -13.59 52.62
CA TYR A 58 -23.22 -13.49 51.95
C TYR A 58 -24.20 -14.58 52.36
N PHE A 59 -23.75 -15.83 52.48
CA PHE A 59 -24.60 -16.97 52.79
C PHE A 59 -24.74 -17.25 54.29
N GLU A 60 -23.94 -16.60 55.14
CA GLU A 60 -23.99 -16.71 56.61
C GLU A 60 -23.98 -18.18 57.10
N GLY A 61 -23.14 -19.01 56.46
CA GLY A 61 -23.00 -20.44 56.79
C GLY A 61 -24.12 -21.36 56.28
N LYS A 62 -25.06 -20.87 55.45
CA LYS A 62 -26.11 -21.70 54.82
C LYS A 62 -25.57 -22.67 53.77
N ALA A 63 -24.38 -22.41 53.24
CA ALA A 63 -23.64 -23.29 52.33
C ALA A 63 -22.14 -23.13 52.59
N ASP A 64 -21.37 -24.17 52.30
CA ASP A 64 -19.91 -24.14 52.38
C ASP A 64 -19.32 -23.78 50.99
N TYR A 65 -18.45 -22.76 50.96
CA TYR A 65 -17.83 -22.30 49.71
C TYR A 65 -17.07 -23.44 49.00
N TRP A 66 -16.29 -24.24 49.73
CA TRP A 66 -15.44 -25.27 49.14
C TRP A 66 -16.25 -26.43 48.56
N GLU A 67 -17.32 -26.84 49.24
CA GLU A 67 -18.27 -27.83 48.74
C GLU A 67 -18.98 -27.32 47.49
N THR A 68 -19.49 -26.08 47.52
CA THR A 68 -20.15 -25.44 46.38
C THR A 68 -19.21 -25.37 45.17
N LYS A 69 -17.96 -24.96 45.39
CA LYS A 69 -16.92 -24.89 44.38
C LYS A 69 -16.57 -26.27 43.81
N MET A 70 -16.51 -27.30 44.64
CA MET A 70 -16.28 -28.67 44.20
C MET A 70 -17.42 -29.16 43.31
N LEU A 71 -18.68 -28.91 43.71
CA LEU A 71 -19.87 -29.25 42.91
C LEU A 71 -19.87 -28.51 41.57
N ARG A 72 -19.61 -27.21 41.57
CA ARG A 72 -19.46 -26.36 40.38
C ARG A 72 -18.41 -26.94 39.44
N THR A 73 -17.23 -27.26 39.97
CA THR A 73 -16.11 -27.80 39.19
C THR A 73 -16.46 -29.16 38.56
N LYS A 74 -17.07 -30.08 39.32
CA LYS A 74 -17.54 -31.38 38.79
C LYS A 74 -18.60 -31.21 37.70
N HIS A 75 -19.51 -30.25 37.85
CA HIS A 75 -20.55 -30.00 36.85
C HIS A 75 -19.97 -29.46 35.55
N ILE A 76 -19.05 -28.51 35.63
CA ILE A 76 -18.40 -27.92 34.46
C ILE A 76 -17.62 -28.98 33.67
N TYR A 77 -16.90 -29.88 34.34
CA TYR A 77 -16.23 -30.97 33.64
C TYR A 77 -17.22 -31.85 32.86
N LYS A 78 -18.39 -32.16 33.43
CA LYS A 78 -19.43 -32.94 32.73
C LYS A 78 -20.03 -32.19 31.54
N ILE A 79 -20.25 -30.88 31.67
CA ILE A 79 -20.72 -30.05 30.54
C ILE A 79 -19.67 -30.08 29.44
N ARG A 80 -18.39 -29.86 29.78
CA ARG A 80 -17.28 -29.85 28.81
C ARG A 80 -17.08 -31.19 28.11
N GLU A 81 -17.26 -32.31 28.81
CA GLU A 81 -17.23 -33.65 28.19
C GLU A 81 -18.32 -33.85 27.14
N LYS A 82 -19.48 -33.20 27.31
CA LYS A 82 -20.65 -33.38 26.43
C LYS A 82 -20.73 -32.33 25.31
N GLU A 83 -20.47 -31.08 25.65
CA GLU A 83 -20.72 -29.91 24.81
C GLU A 83 -19.42 -29.28 24.30
N GLY A 84 -18.26 -29.72 24.80
CA GLY A 84 -16.97 -29.11 24.53
C GLY A 84 -16.75 -27.81 25.30
N LEU A 85 -15.60 -27.19 25.05
CA LEU A 85 -15.33 -25.81 25.47
C LEU A 85 -15.97 -24.84 24.47
N PRO A 86 -16.69 -23.80 24.94
CA PRO A 86 -17.29 -22.82 24.05
C PRO A 86 -16.19 -21.95 23.44
N VAL A 87 -15.91 -22.18 22.16
CA VAL A 87 -14.94 -21.43 21.37
C VAL A 87 -15.56 -20.10 20.93
N LYS A 88 -14.81 -19.01 21.04
CA LYS A 88 -15.25 -17.70 20.56
C LYS A 88 -15.38 -17.67 19.04
N LYS A 89 -16.27 -16.84 18.54
CA LYS A 89 -16.50 -16.70 17.09
C LYS A 89 -15.24 -16.12 16.43
N GLY A 90 -14.81 -16.74 15.33
CA GLY A 90 -13.66 -16.31 14.53
C GLY A 90 -12.32 -16.95 14.90
N VAL A 91 -12.24 -17.80 15.93
CA VAL A 91 -10.98 -18.45 16.35
C VAL A 91 -10.35 -19.23 15.19
N LYS A 92 -11.12 -20.11 14.55
CA LYS A 92 -10.58 -20.94 13.47
C LYS A 92 -10.09 -20.07 12.30
N GLU A 93 -10.90 -19.09 11.91
CA GLU A 93 -10.65 -18.17 10.81
C GLU A 93 -9.37 -17.35 11.03
N ILE A 94 -9.17 -16.81 12.24
CA ILE A 94 -7.97 -16.00 12.53
C ILE A 94 -6.70 -16.85 12.56
N PHE A 95 -6.75 -18.06 13.10
CA PHE A 95 -5.58 -18.97 13.11
C PHE A 95 -5.23 -19.48 11.71
N GLU A 96 -6.23 -19.77 10.86
CA GLU A 96 -6.01 -20.08 9.44
C GLU A 96 -5.38 -18.89 8.69
N TYR A 97 -5.84 -17.66 8.95
CA TYR A 97 -5.27 -16.43 8.41
C TYR A 97 -3.80 -16.22 8.84
N ILE A 98 -3.49 -16.41 10.13
CA ILE A 98 -2.12 -16.29 10.67
C ILE A 98 -1.18 -17.24 9.93
N LYS A 99 -1.59 -18.50 9.77
CA LYS A 99 -0.80 -19.51 9.05
C LYS A 99 -0.62 -19.16 7.57
N ALA A 100 -1.68 -18.71 6.91
CA ALA A 100 -1.64 -18.33 5.50
C ALA A 100 -0.70 -17.14 5.23
N ASN A 101 -0.58 -16.22 6.18
CA ASN A 101 0.24 -15.00 6.07
C ASN A 101 1.60 -15.10 6.77
N ASN A 102 1.97 -16.29 7.26
CA ASN A 102 3.25 -16.54 7.96
C ASN A 102 3.49 -15.57 9.14
N LEU A 103 2.42 -15.18 9.84
CA LEU A 103 2.50 -14.35 11.03
C LEU A 103 2.88 -15.20 12.24
N LYS A 104 3.61 -14.60 13.18
CA LYS A 104 3.94 -15.24 14.44
C LYS A 104 2.76 -15.21 15.41
N CYS A 105 2.60 -16.25 16.21
CA CYS A 105 1.48 -16.35 17.12
C CYS A 105 1.87 -16.84 18.51
N ALA A 106 1.39 -16.12 19.54
CA ALA A 106 1.49 -16.56 20.92
C ALA A 106 0.15 -16.51 21.65
N VAL A 107 0.07 -17.27 22.74
CA VAL A 107 -0.95 -17.08 23.78
C VAL A 107 -0.26 -16.62 25.06
N ALA A 108 -0.80 -15.58 25.71
CA ALA A 108 -0.33 -15.05 26.97
C ALA A 108 -1.47 -15.09 28.00
N THR A 109 -1.41 -16.01 28.97
CA THR A 109 -2.53 -16.28 29.88
C THR A 109 -2.11 -16.33 31.35
N SER A 110 -2.97 -15.81 32.23
CA SER A 110 -2.83 -16.00 33.69
C SER A 110 -3.23 -17.41 34.15
N THR A 111 -3.83 -18.22 33.27
CA THR A 111 -4.26 -19.59 33.58
C THR A 111 -3.05 -20.52 33.74
N ARG A 112 -3.13 -21.44 34.71
CA ARG A 112 -2.05 -22.41 34.99
C ARG A 112 -1.77 -23.28 33.76
N ARG A 113 -0.49 -23.50 33.47
CA ARG A 113 0.03 -24.28 32.33
C ARG A 113 -0.80 -25.51 31.96
N ILE A 114 -0.97 -26.46 32.88
CA ILE A 114 -1.70 -27.73 32.63
C ILE A 114 -3.13 -27.48 32.11
N SER A 115 -3.82 -26.47 32.66
CA SER A 115 -5.18 -26.15 32.24
C SER A 115 -5.21 -25.43 30.89
N ALA A 116 -4.25 -24.52 30.65
CA ALA A 116 -4.13 -23.78 29.41
C ALA A 116 -3.76 -24.72 28.24
N GLU A 117 -2.76 -25.59 28.40
CA GLU A 117 -2.35 -26.57 27.39
C GLU A 117 -3.51 -27.48 26.99
N LYS A 118 -4.28 -27.97 27.97
CA LYS A 118 -5.48 -28.76 27.70
C LYS A 118 -6.51 -27.97 26.91
N THR A 119 -6.83 -26.75 27.34
CA THR A 119 -7.80 -25.88 26.64
C THR A 119 -7.38 -25.62 25.19
N LEU A 120 -6.12 -25.25 24.96
CA LEU A 120 -5.59 -24.95 23.62
C LEU A 120 -5.61 -26.18 22.71
N SER A 121 -5.33 -27.36 23.26
CA SER A 121 -5.45 -28.63 22.55
C SER A 121 -6.91 -28.97 22.22
N ASP A 122 -7.83 -28.79 23.17
CA ASP A 122 -9.26 -29.11 23.01
C ASP A 122 -9.92 -28.21 21.95
N ILE A 123 -9.48 -26.96 21.79
CA ILE A 123 -9.98 -26.04 20.75
C ILE A 123 -9.22 -26.14 19.42
N GLY A 124 -8.18 -26.98 19.35
CA GLY A 124 -7.47 -27.29 18.11
C GLY A 124 -6.54 -26.20 17.57
N VAL A 125 -5.99 -25.34 18.44
CA VAL A 125 -5.13 -24.22 18.02
C VAL A 125 -3.64 -24.44 18.29
N SER A 126 -3.27 -25.50 19.02
CA SER A 126 -1.87 -25.75 19.43
C SER A 126 -0.87 -25.75 18.27
N ASP A 127 -1.23 -26.30 17.12
CA ASP A 127 -0.35 -26.40 15.94
C ASP A 127 -0.08 -25.05 15.24
N TYR A 128 -0.79 -23.99 15.65
CA TYR A 128 -0.61 -22.64 15.11
C TYR A 128 0.27 -21.76 16.00
N LEU A 129 0.56 -22.18 17.23
CA LEU A 129 1.24 -21.37 18.23
C LEU A 129 2.76 -21.56 18.15
N ASP A 130 3.49 -20.46 17.98
CA ASP A 130 4.95 -20.45 18.14
C ASP A 130 5.33 -20.49 19.63
N ALA A 131 4.51 -19.90 20.51
CA ALA A 131 4.75 -19.89 21.96
C ALA A 131 3.46 -19.80 22.79
N VAL A 132 3.56 -20.25 24.05
CA VAL A 132 2.54 -20.00 25.08
C VAL A 132 3.25 -19.54 26.35
N VAL A 133 2.83 -18.41 26.90
CA VAL A 133 3.37 -17.81 28.12
C VAL A 133 2.31 -17.85 29.23
N TYR A 134 2.73 -18.28 30.40
CA TYR A 134 1.88 -18.51 31.56
C TYR A 134 2.17 -17.50 32.68
N GLY A 135 1.15 -17.14 33.46
CA GLY A 135 1.28 -16.11 34.51
C GLY A 135 2.32 -16.40 35.60
N ASN A 136 2.76 -17.66 35.78
CA ASN A 136 3.83 -18.01 36.73
C ASN A 136 5.25 -17.90 36.15
N GLU A 137 5.39 -17.47 34.90
CA GLU A 137 6.67 -17.26 34.21
C GLU A 137 7.13 -15.81 34.25
N VAL A 138 6.32 -14.92 34.84
CA VAL A 138 6.59 -13.49 34.93
C VAL A 138 6.66 -13.03 36.38
N GLU A 139 7.46 -11.99 36.63
CA GLU A 139 7.59 -11.40 37.96
C GLU A 139 6.31 -10.65 38.34
N HIS A 140 5.74 -9.89 37.39
CA HIS A 140 4.49 -9.16 37.59
C HIS A 140 3.42 -9.59 36.59
N GLY A 141 2.25 -9.99 37.09
CA GLY A 141 1.09 -10.28 36.26
C GLY A 141 0.42 -9.00 35.72
N LYS A 142 -0.55 -9.17 34.81
CA LYS A 142 -1.40 -8.08 34.31
C LYS A 142 -1.97 -7.27 35.50
N PRO A 143 -1.89 -5.92 35.51
CA PRO A 143 -1.73 -5.03 34.37
C PRO A 143 -0.28 -4.65 34.00
N GLU A 144 0.73 -5.26 34.61
CA GLU A 144 2.12 -5.05 34.20
C GLU A 144 2.41 -5.72 32.84
N PRO A 145 3.35 -5.18 32.03
CA PRO A 145 3.55 -5.60 30.64
C PRO A 145 4.31 -6.92 30.49
N ASP A 146 4.88 -7.46 31.57
CA ASP A 146 5.85 -8.57 31.59
C ASP A 146 5.40 -9.76 30.73
N ILE A 147 4.13 -10.16 30.83
CA ILE A 147 3.60 -11.34 30.12
C ILE A 147 3.56 -11.15 28.60
N PHE A 148 3.24 -9.94 28.14
CA PHE A 148 3.19 -9.66 26.71
C PHE A 148 4.60 -9.46 26.15
N LEU A 149 5.47 -8.79 26.90
CA LEU A 149 6.89 -8.65 26.52
C LEU A 149 7.57 -10.02 26.38
N LEU A 150 7.34 -10.92 27.33
CA LEU A 150 7.85 -12.28 27.27
C LEU A 150 7.26 -13.07 26.08
N ALA A 151 5.96 -12.90 25.79
CA ALA A 151 5.33 -13.55 24.64
C ALA A 151 5.89 -13.06 23.29
N ALA A 152 6.14 -11.76 23.16
CA ALA A 152 6.75 -11.18 21.97
C ALA A 152 8.20 -11.66 21.76
N ASP A 153 8.98 -11.73 22.84
CA ASP A 153 10.35 -12.28 22.81
C ASP A 153 10.35 -13.76 22.40
N ALA A 154 9.46 -14.57 22.97
CA ALA A 154 9.35 -16.00 22.69
C ALA A 154 9.03 -16.31 21.22
N ILE A 155 8.32 -15.42 20.52
CA ILE A 155 8.01 -15.57 19.09
C ILE A 155 8.95 -14.78 18.17
N GLY A 156 9.94 -14.07 18.73
CA GLY A 156 10.93 -13.30 17.99
C GLY A 156 10.40 -12.03 17.32
N VAL A 157 9.36 -11.41 17.87
CA VAL A 157 8.72 -10.20 17.32
C VAL A 157 8.98 -9.00 18.22
N LYS A 158 9.29 -7.84 17.62
CA LYS A 158 9.41 -6.59 18.38
C LYS A 158 8.04 -6.12 18.91
N PRO A 159 7.95 -5.55 20.13
CA PRO A 159 6.67 -5.08 20.66
C PRO A 159 5.92 -4.12 19.74
N GLU A 160 6.61 -3.19 19.08
CA GLU A 160 5.96 -2.25 18.14
C GLU A 160 5.33 -2.92 16.89
N ASN A 161 5.71 -4.17 16.59
CA ASN A 161 5.21 -4.98 15.48
C ASN A 161 4.26 -6.10 15.95
N ALA A 162 3.93 -6.16 17.24
CA ALA A 162 2.97 -7.11 17.79
C ALA A 162 1.59 -6.47 18.00
N ILE A 163 0.55 -7.28 17.84
CA ILE A 163 -0.81 -6.97 18.28
C ILE A 163 -1.15 -7.82 19.49
N VAL A 164 -1.79 -7.22 20.49
CA VAL A 164 -2.41 -7.93 21.62
C VAL A 164 -3.92 -7.98 21.41
N VAL A 165 -4.53 -9.15 21.57
CA VAL A 165 -6.00 -9.33 21.53
C VAL A 165 -6.50 -9.66 22.93
N GLU A 166 -7.38 -8.80 23.49
CA GLU A 166 -7.72 -8.80 24.92
C GLU A 166 -9.16 -8.36 25.22
N ASP A 167 -9.77 -8.90 26.27
CA ASP A 167 -11.15 -8.61 26.72
C ASP A 167 -11.23 -7.85 28.07
N SER A 168 -10.19 -7.90 28.88
CA SER A 168 -10.10 -7.40 30.25
C SER A 168 -9.40 -6.04 30.35
N ILE A 169 -9.80 -5.24 31.35
CA ILE A 169 -9.17 -3.94 31.62
C ILE A 169 -7.67 -4.09 31.97
N ASN A 170 -7.32 -5.13 32.74
CA ASN A 170 -5.93 -5.33 33.16
C ASN A 170 -5.06 -5.75 31.99
N GLY A 171 -5.55 -6.60 31.10
CA GLY A 171 -4.79 -6.98 29.91
C GLY A 171 -4.70 -5.87 28.88
N ILE A 172 -5.73 -5.05 28.70
CA ILE A 172 -5.63 -3.83 27.88
C ILE A 172 -4.50 -2.92 28.39
N LYS A 173 -4.45 -2.67 29.70
CA LYS A 173 -3.38 -1.87 30.32
C LYS A 173 -2.00 -2.48 30.11
N ALA A 174 -1.87 -3.79 30.31
CA ALA A 174 -0.61 -4.51 30.12
C ALA A 174 -0.13 -4.47 28.65
N GLY A 175 -1.02 -4.72 27.69
CA GLY A 175 -0.68 -4.68 26.27
C GLY A 175 -0.26 -3.28 25.81
N HIS A 176 -0.96 -2.25 26.30
CA HIS A 176 -0.60 -0.86 26.06
C HIS A 176 0.76 -0.48 26.68
N ALA A 177 0.98 -0.86 27.94
CA ALA A 177 2.24 -0.62 28.65
C ALA A 177 3.43 -1.35 27.99
N ALA A 178 3.18 -2.46 27.32
CA ALA A 178 4.18 -3.18 26.53
C ALA A 178 4.54 -2.49 25.20
N GLY A 179 3.90 -1.38 24.85
CA GLY A 179 4.12 -0.66 23.59
C GLY A 179 3.47 -1.33 22.37
N MET A 180 2.51 -2.24 22.60
CA MET A 180 1.84 -3.01 21.55
C MET A 180 0.50 -2.38 21.15
N ARG A 181 0.02 -2.68 19.94
CA ARG A 181 -1.34 -2.31 19.53
C ARG A 181 -2.34 -3.27 20.16
N VAL A 182 -3.25 -2.77 20.99
CA VAL A 182 -4.26 -3.61 21.66
C VAL A 182 -5.57 -3.58 20.88
N ILE A 183 -6.00 -4.73 20.34
CA ILE A 183 -7.35 -4.92 19.83
C ILE A 183 -8.21 -5.46 20.97
N HIS A 184 -9.22 -4.68 21.35
CA HIS A 184 -10.16 -5.12 22.37
C HIS A 184 -11.31 -5.93 21.76
N VAL A 185 -11.55 -7.12 22.30
CA VAL A 185 -12.70 -7.98 21.99
C VAL A 185 -13.58 -8.06 23.24
N PRO A 186 -14.72 -7.37 23.30
CA PRO A 186 -15.57 -7.37 24.48
C PRO A 186 -16.05 -8.77 24.87
N ASP A 187 -16.04 -9.07 26.17
CA ASP A 187 -16.67 -10.26 26.74
C ASP A 187 -17.79 -9.88 27.72
N THR A 188 -17.47 -9.76 29.02
CA THR A 188 -18.45 -9.45 30.07
C THR A 188 -18.26 -8.08 30.71
N ILE A 189 -17.14 -7.40 30.47
CA ILE A 189 -16.77 -6.14 31.11
C ILE A 189 -16.94 -4.98 30.12
N ALA A 190 -17.67 -3.94 30.52
CA ALA A 190 -17.71 -2.68 29.79
C ALA A 190 -16.48 -1.83 30.12
N ILE A 191 -15.82 -1.30 29.09
CA ILE A 191 -14.72 -0.34 29.25
C ILE A 191 -15.23 1.10 29.17
N ASP A 192 -14.66 1.97 30.00
CA ASP A 192 -14.90 3.41 29.95
C ASP A 192 -14.04 4.11 28.88
N ASP A 193 -14.22 5.41 28.71
CA ASP A 193 -13.48 6.20 27.72
C ASP A 193 -11.97 6.28 28.01
N GLU A 194 -11.55 6.17 29.27
CA GLU A 194 -10.12 6.20 29.62
C GLU A 194 -9.44 4.90 29.22
N ILE A 195 -10.07 3.75 29.47
CA ILE A 195 -9.56 2.45 29.01
C ILE A 195 -9.64 2.33 27.49
N ARG A 196 -10.70 2.84 26.85
CA ARG A 196 -10.85 2.82 25.39
C ARG A 196 -9.69 3.52 24.68
N LYS A 197 -9.15 4.61 25.23
CA LYS A 197 -7.98 5.33 24.69
C LYS A 197 -6.70 4.48 24.67
N LEU A 198 -6.62 3.42 25.49
CA LEU A 198 -5.47 2.53 25.53
C LEU A 198 -5.52 1.45 24.43
N THR A 199 -6.68 1.29 23.79
CA THR A 199 -6.90 0.33 22.69
C THR A 199 -6.60 0.98 21.34
N TYR A 200 -6.14 0.19 20.38
CA TYR A 200 -6.05 0.57 18.97
C TYR A 200 -7.44 0.62 18.34
N CYS A 201 -8.25 -0.41 18.57
CA CYS A 201 -9.65 -0.46 18.18
C CYS A 201 -10.42 -1.46 19.05
N VAL A 202 -11.74 -1.42 18.91
CA VAL A 202 -12.66 -2.40 19.49
C VAL A 202 -13.32 -3.14 18.33
N CYS A 203 -13.31 -4.47 18.36
CA CYS A 203 -13.98 -5.32 17.38
C CYS A 203 -15.08 -6.14 18.04
N ASN A 204 -16.06 -6.61 17.27
CA ASN A 204 -17.17 -7.38 17.85
C ASN A 204 -16.78 -8.83 18.15
N ASP A 205 -15.93 -9.42 17.31
CA ASP A 205 -15.41 -10.77 17.44
C ASP A 205 -14.11 -10.93 16.63
N LEU A 206 -13.50 -12.12 16.68
CA LEU A 206 -12.18 -12.35 16.07
C LEU A 206 -12.19 -12.33 14.54
N THR A 207 -13.36 -12.37 13.89
CA THR A 207 -13.44 -12.37 12.41
C THR A 207 -12.96 -11.06 11.78
N GLU A 208 -13.01 -9.95 12.52
CA GLU A 208 -12.60 -8.62 12.05
C GLU A 208 -11.08 -8.41 12.11
N ILE A 209 -10.35 -9.25 12.85
CA ILE A 209 -8.92 -9.03 13.13
C ILE A 209 -8.08 -9.15 11.86
N ALA A 210 -8.41 -10.06 10.94
CA ALA A 210 -7.70 -10.21 9.67
C ALA A 210 -7.72 -8.91 8.85
N ASP A 211 -8.89 -8.29 8.69
CA ASP A 211 -9.04 -7.02 7.98
C ASP A 211 -8.28 -5.87 8.66
N ILE A 212 -8.23 -5.87 10.00
CA ILE A 212 -7.47 -4.89 10.78
C ILE A 212 -5.97 -5.08 10.56
N VAL A 213 -5.46 -6.31 10.63
CA VAL A 213 -4.05 -6.63 10.37
C VAL A 213 -3.68 -6.23 8.95
N ASP A 214 -4.49 -6.59 7.96
CA ASP A 214 -4.29 -6.18 6.57
C ASP A 214 -4.26 -4.66 6.42
N SER A 215 -5.15 -3.95 7.10
CA SER A 215 -5.18 -2.48 7.11
C SER A 215 -3.90 -1.87 7.70
N ILE A 216 -3.38 -2.42 8.80
CA ILE A 216 -2.12 -1.97 9.43
C ILE A 216 -0.92 -2.33 8.55
N ASN A 217 -0.99 -3.47 7.86
CA ASN A 217 0.07 -4.01 7.00
C ASN A 217 0.02 -3.51 5.56
N LYS A 218 -0.96 -2.70 5.17
CA LYS A 218 -0.94 -1.99 3.89
C LYS A 218 0.32 -1.11 3.87
N PRO A 219 1.28 -1.35 2.96
CA PRO A 219 2.40 -0.47 2.81
C PRO A 219 1.85 0.87 2.32
N VAL A 220 1.96 1.87 3.17
CA VAL A 220 1.65 3.24 2.77
C VAL A 220 2.87 3.71 2.01
N ILE A 221 2.75 3.89 0.68
CA ILE A 221 3.73 4.69 -0.06
C ILE A 221 3.78 6.05 0.64
N ASN A 222 4.89 6.32 1.31
CA ASN A 222 5.05 7.55 2.06
C ASN A 222 5.27 8.70 1.07
N ARG A 223 4.18 9.32 0.60
CA ARG A 223 4.25 10.41 -0.40
C ARG A 223 5.21 11.52 0.00
N LYS A 224 5.31 11.85 1.31
CA LYS A 224 6.27 12.84 1.80
C LYS A 224 7.72 12.38 1.59
N ALA A 225 8.02 11.13 1.88
CA ALA A 225 9.34 10.55 1.61
C ALA A 225 9.65 10.54 0.10
N VAL A 226 8.68 10.15 -0.74
CA VAL A 226 8.83 10.15 -2.21
C VAL A 226 9.13 11.55 -2.74
N LEU A 227 8.37 12.56 -2.30
CA LEU A 227 8.56 13.96 -2.68
C LEU A 227 9.93 14.48 -2.23
N ASN A 228 10.36 14.15 -1.01
CA ASN A 228 11.68 14.52 -0.51
C ASN A 228 12.81 13.83 -1.30
N ALA A 229 12.64 12.55 -1.64
CA ALA A 229 13.59 11.79 -2.43
C ALA A 229 13.71 12.36 -3.85
N PHE A 230 12.58 12.72 -4.47
CA PHE A 230 12.57 13.38 -5.77
C PHE A 230 13.23 14.76 -5.71
N ALA A 231 12.90 15.58 -4.71
CA ALA A 231 13.53 16.88 -4.49
C ALA A 231 15.06 16.75 -4.31
N GLY A 232 15.50 15.76 -3.53
CA GLY A 232 16.91 15.44 -3.34
C GLY A 232 17.60 14.95 -4.62
N TYR A 233 16.89 14.20 -5.46
CA TYR A 233 17.38 13.75 -6.77
C TYR A 233 17.57 14.93 -7.73
N VAL A 234 16.56 15.80 -7.85
CA VAL A 234 16.62 16.93 -8.81
C VAL A 234 17.52 18.08 -8.34
N HIS A 235 17.90 18.12 -7.06
CA HIS A 235 18.81 19.12 -6.49
C HIS A 235 20.18 19.19 -7.19
N TYR A 236 20.62 18.08 -7.80
CA TYR A 236 21.89 17.99 -8.50
C TYR A 236 21.87 18.53 -9.93
N TYR A 237 20.72 19.01 -10.41
CA TYR A 237 20.55 19.56 -11.75
C TYR A 237 20.34 21.07 -11.67
N ASP A 238 20.74 21.79 -12.72
CA ASP A 238 20.60 23.24 -12.77
C ASP A 238 19.12 23.65 -12.83
N PRO A 239 18.54 24.26 -11.77
CA PRO A 239 17.15 24.65 -11.77
C PRO A 239 16.86 25.86 -12.68
N SER A 240 17.89 26.55 -13.16
CA SER A 240 17.77 27.64 -14.14
C SER A 240 17.67 27.13 -15.58
N ASP A 241 17.98 25.86 -15.84
CA ASP A 241 17.73 25.22 -17.12
C ASP A 241 16.23 24.99 -17.32
N GLY A 242 15.66 25.66 -18.32
CA GLY A 242 14.25 25.53 -18.68
C GLY A 242 13.82 24.11 -19.03
N LYS A 243 14.71 23.25 -19.55
CA LYS A 243 14.42 21.83 -19.84
C LYS A 243 14.29 21.01 -18.56
N ILE A 244 15.16 21.26 -17.58
CA ILE A 244 15.11 20.59 -16.27
C ILE A 244 13.83 21.01 -15.54
N LYS A 245 13.56 22.31 -15.47
CA LYS A 245 12.33 22.84 -14.85
C LYS A 245 11.07 22.25 -15.49
N LEU A 246 11.02 22.19 -16.82
CA LEU A 246 9.90 21.59 -17.55
C LEU A 246 9.66 20.14 -17.11
N LYS A 247 10.71 19.35 -16.89
CA LYS A 247 10.61 17.94 -16.48
C LYS A 247 10.25 17.74 -15.02
N ILE A 248 10.68 18.65 -14.13
CA ILE A 248 10.20 18.69 -12.74
C ILE A 248 8.69 18.93 -12.72
N ASP A 249 8.23 19.99 -13.40
CA ASP A 249 6.81 20.35 -13.40
C ASP A 249 5.95 19.27 -14.09
N HIS A 250 6.47 18.66 -15.15
CA HIS A 250 5.85 17.53 -15.85
C HIS A 250 5.66 16.32 -14.92
N THR A 251 6.69 15.94 -14.16
CA THR A 251 6.63 14.80 -13.22
C THR A 251 5.48 14.94 -12.23
N TYR A 252 5.33 16.12 -11.61
CA TYR A 252 4.24 16.36 -10.66
C TYR A 252 2.85 16.33 -11.31
N ARG A 253 2.72 16.86 -12.53
CA ARG A 253 1.44 16.85 -13.26
C ARG A 253 1.05 15.44 -13.69
N VAL A 254 1.98 14.65 -14.20
CA VAL A 254 1.74 13.25 -14.56
C VAL A 254 1.34 12.44 -13.33
N ALA A 255 2.03 12.60 -12.19
CA ALA A 255 1.63 11.95 -10.93
C ALA A 255 0.19 12.28 -10.51
N ALA A 256 -0.20 13.56 -10.59
CA ALA A 256 -1.58 13.99 -10.29
C ALA A 256 -2.61 13.43 -11.30
N LEU A 257 -2.25 13.33 -12.58
CA LEU A 257 -3.10 12.74 -13.61
C LEU A 257 -3.26 11.23 -13.43
N CYS A 258 -2.18 10.50 -13.12
CA CYS A 258 -2.25 9.08 -12.79
C CYS A 258 -3.22 8.84 -11.64
N GLU A 259 -3.15 9.66 -10.58
CA GLU A 259 -4.05 9.57 -9.44
C GLU A 259 -5.51 9.79 -9.84
N LYS A 260 -5.79 10.83 -10.65
CA LYS A 260 -7.14 11.14 -11.13
C LYS A 260 -7.71 10.03 -12.03
N ILE A 261 -6.87 9.39 -12.83
CA ILE A 261 -7.26 8.26 -13.68
C ILE A 261 -7.53 7.03 -12.81
N ALA A 262 -6.65 6.73 -11.86
CA ALA A 262 -6.80 5.63 -10.90
C ALA A 262 -8.12 5.73 -10.11
N ASP A 263 -8.49 6.94 -9.67
CA ASP A 263 -9.79 7.19 -9.02
C ASP A 263 -10.97 6.81 -9.91
N SER A 264 -10.90 7.13 -11.20
CA SER A 264 -12.00 6.88 -12.14
C SER A 264 -12.26 5.40 -12.41
N VAL A 265 -11.24 4.56 -12.24
CA VAL A 265 -11.32 3.10 -12.43
C VAL A 265 -11.54 2.36 -11.10
N GLY A 266 -11.74 3.08 -10.00
CA GLY A 266 -12.06 2.51 -8.70
C GLY A 266 -10.86 2.01 -7.90
N LEU A 267 -9.62 2.39 -8.25
CA LEU A 267 -8.45 2.04 -7.44
C LEU A 267 -8.47 2.83 -6.13
N THR A 268 -8.13 2.16 -5.03
CA THR A 268 -8.10 2.74 -3.69
C THR A 268 -6.87 2.28 -2.92
N GLY A 269 -6.52 2.99 -1.84
CA GLY A 269 -5.38 2.65 -0.99
C GLY A 269 -4.07 2.56 -1.76
N GLU A 270 -3.34 1.46 -1.53
CA GLU A 270 -2.01 1.22 -2.11
C GLU A 270 -2.01 1.30 -3.64
N ASP A 271 -3.00 0.75 -4.34
CA ASP A 271 -3.04 0.76 -5.81
C ASP A 271 -3.13 2.18 -6.38
N LYS A 272 -3.87 3.06 -5.71
CA LYS A 272 -3.95 4.46 -6.08
C LYS A 272 -2.61 5.16 -5.86
N ASP A 273 -1.94 4.85 -4.76
CA ASP A 273 -0.61 5.39 -4.49
C ASP A 273 0.46 4.85 -5.45
N VAL A 274 0.35 3.60 -5.91
CA VAL A 274 1.23 3.02 -6.94
C VAL A 274 1.07 3.77 -8.26
N ALA A 275 -0.17 4.06 -8.67
CA ALA A 275 -0.43 4.86 -9.87
C ALA A 275 0.22 6.26 -9.76
N TRP A 276 0.04 6.93 -8.63
CA TRP A 276 0.68 8.22 -8.35
C TRP A 276 2.22 8.13 -8.37
N LEU A 277 2.79 7.10 -7.72
CA LEU A 277 4.22 6.86 -7.65
C LEU A 277 4.82 6.60 -9.04
N LEU A 278 4.15 5.84 -9.91
CA LEU A 278 4.57 5.65 -11.30
C LEU A 278 4.74 6.98 -12.03
N GLY A 279 3.80 7.91 -11.85
CA GLY A 279 3.93 9.26 -12.40
C GLY A 279 5.11 10.03 -11.82
N MET A 280 5.47 9.82 -10.55
CA MET A 280 6.68 10.41 -9.94
C MET A 280 8.00 9.83 -10.48
N LEU A 281 7.98 8.58 -10.95
CA LEU A 281 9.20 7.83 -11.31
C LEU A 281 9.46 7.71 -12.82
N HIS A 282 8.43 7.79 -13.67
CA HIS A 282 8.54 7.41 -15.08
C HIS A 282 9.63 8.14 -15.87
N ASP A 283 9.83 9.43 -15.57
CA ASP A 283 10.70 10.32 -16.36
C ASP A 283 12.06 10.58 -15.70
N ILE A 284 12.44 9.81 -14.69
CA ILE A 284 13.72 9.93 -13.96
C ILE A 284 14.93 9.90 -14.93
N GLY A 285 14.85 9.10 -15.99
CA GLY A 285 15.88 9.00 -17.01
C GLY A 285 16.08 10.27 -17.84
N ARG A 286 15.07 11.16 -17.93
CA ARG A 286 15.18 12.41 -18.71
C ARG A 286 16.21 13.38 -18.15
N PHE A 287 16.39 13.40 -16.84
CA PHE A 287 17.35 14.30 -16.18
C PHE A 287 18.79 13.94 -16.57
N GLU A 288 19.12 12.64 -16.50
CA GLU A 288 20.42 12.13 -16.95
C GLU A 288 20.59 12.22 -18.47
N GLN A 289 19.52 12.03 -19.24
CA GLN A 289 19.54 12.21 -20.70
C GLN A 289 19.88 13.66 -21.09
N ILE A 290 19.30 14.67 -20.43
CA ILE A 290 19.68 16.08 -20.66
C ILE A 290 21.14 16.29 -20.23
N ARG A 291 21.51 15.84 -19.02
CA ARG A 291 22.86 16.07 -18.47
C ARG A 291 23.95 15.52 -19.38
N CYS A 292 23.74 14.34 -19.95
CA CYS A 292 24.74 13.65 -20.77
C CYS A 292 24.70 14.02 -22.26
N PHE A 293 23.51 14.32 -22.81
CA PHE A 293 23.32 14.48 -24.26
C PHE A 293 22.71 15.84 -24.68
N GLY A 294 22.22 16.64 -23.74
CA GLY A 294 21.61 17.96 -23.99
C GLY A 294 20.27 17.92 -24.75
N THR A 295 19.67 16.74 -24.93
CA THR A 295 18.49 16.52 -25.79
C THR A 295 17.50 15.53 -25.18
N PHE A 296 16.21 15.68 -25.50
CA PHE A 296 15.15 14.71 -25.21
C PHE A 296 14.93 13.69 -26.33
N ASN A 297 15.77 13.71 -27.36
CA ASN A 297 15.59 12.85 -28.51
C ASN A 297 16.22 11.47 -28.26
N ASP A 298 15.40 10.48 -27.91
CA ASP A 298 15.84 9.12 -27.62
C ASP A 298 16.63 8.50 -28.78
N GLY A 299 16.19 8.71 -30.03
CA GLY A 299 16.88 8.18 -31.21
C GLY A 299 18.24 8.84 -31.52
N MET A 300 18.50 10.03 -30.96
CA MET A 300 19.81 10.69 -31.02
C MET A 300 20.66 10.44 -29.76
N SER A 301 20.06 9.88 -28.71
CA SER A 301 20.68 9.69 -27.40
C SER A 301 20.41 8.27 -26.88
N VAL A 302 19.56 8.14 -25.86
CA VAL A 302 19.22 6.90 -25.16
C VAL A 302 17.72 6.86 -24.88
N ASP A 303 17.14 5.66 -24.86
CA ASP A 303 15.76 5.46 -24.41
C ASP A 303 15.65 5.83 -22.93
N HIS A 304 14.93 6.92 -22.65
CA HIS A 304 14.81 7.48 -21.30
C HIS A 304 14.02 6.59 -20.35
N ALA A 305 13.08 5.77 -20.85
CA ALA A 305 12.31 4.85 -20.03
C ALA A 305 13.20 3.71 -19.55
N GLU A 306 13.99 3.14 -20.45
CA GLU A 306 14.98 2.10 -20.12
C GLU A 306 16.05 2.65 -19.16
N LEU A 307 16.58 3.84 -19.44
CA LEU A 307 17.56 4.50 -18.57
C LEU A 307 16.99 4.81 -17.18
N GLY A 308 15.75 5.32 -17.12
CA GLY A 308 15.07 5.63 -15.86
C GLY A 308 14.88 4.39 -15.00
N ALA A 309 14.41 3.30 -15.61
CA ALA A 309 14.28 2.01 -14.94
C ALA A 309 15.62 1.50 -14.42
N ASP A 310 16.67 1.52 -15.25
CA ASP A 310 18.02 1.09 -14.85
C ASP A 310 18.57 1.94 -13.67
N ILE A 311 18.40 3.27 -13.69
CA ILE A 311 18.84 4.17 -12.59
C ILE A 311 18.13 3.82 -11.27
N LEU A 312 16.83 3.56 -11.34
CA LEU A 312 16.00 3.30 -10.17
C LEU A 312 16.28 1.91 -9.58
N LEU A 313 16.43 0.90 -10.43
CA LEU A 313 16.23 -0.51 -10.08
C LEU A 313 17.49 -1.36 -10.16
N ASP A 314 18.47 -1.01 -11.00
CA ASP A 314 19.67 -1.81 -11.22
C ASP A 314 20.93 -1.07 -10.69
N PRO A 315 21.34 -1.32 -9.42
CA PRO A 315 22.52 -0.69 -8.86
C PRO A 315 23.83 -1.09 -9.54
N ASP A 316 23.88 -2.24 -10.23
CA ASP A 316 25.08 -2.80 -10.86
C ASP A 316 25.23 -2.36 -12.34
N ARG A 317 24.18 -1.83 -12.97
CA ARG A 317 24.22 -1.24 -14.31
C ARG A 317 24.59 0.24 -14.37
N LYS A 318 24.70 0.94 -13.23
CA LYS A 318 25.00 2.38 -13.20
C LYS A 318 26.31 2.73 -13.91
N ASP A 319 27.29 1.83 -13.89
CA ASP A 319 28.58 2.00 -14.58
C ASP A 319 28.57 1.52 -16.05
N LYS A 320 27.44 1.00 -16.54
CA LYS A 320 27.31 0.29 -17.82
C LYS A 320 26.09 0.74 -18.64
N VAL A 321 25.70 2.02 -18.61
CA VAL A 321 24.67 2.53 -19.53
C VAL A 321 25.21 2.43 -20.97
N CYS A 322 24.76 1.40 -21.68
CA CYS A 322 25.15 1.12 -23.05
C CYS A 322 24.25 1.94 -23.98
N VAL A 323 24.82 2.88 -24.72
CA VAL A 323 24.12 3.61 -25.77
C VAL A 323 24.41 2.91 -27.08
N THR A 324 23.38 2.33 -27.70
CA THR A 324 23.52 1.83 -29.07
C THR A 324 23.03 2.94 -30.00
N SER A 325 23.95 3.62 -30.68
CA SER A 325 23.57 4.57 -31.74
C SER A 325 23.62 3.88 -33.10
N ALA A 326 23.03 4.49 -34.13
CA ALA A 326 23.10 4.02 -35.52
C ALA A 326 24.54 3.93 -36.08
N GLN A 327 25.54 4.42 -35.35
CA GLN A 327 26.96 4.42 -35.70
C GLN A 327 27.80 3.41 -34.90
N GLY A 328 27.16 2.58 -34.06
CA GLY A 328 27.80 1.53 -33.25
C GLY A 328 27.51 1.65 -31.75
N THR A 329 28.00 0.66 -30.99
CA THR A 329 27.91 0.62 -29.52
C THR A 329 28.82 1.69 -28.92
N VAL A 330 28.24 2.66 -28.22
CA VAL A 330 28.94 3.70 -27.44
C VAL A 330 28.71 3.42 -25.97
N TYR A 331 29.79 3.15 -25.23
CA TYR A 331 29.75 3.10 -23.77
C TYR A 331 29.59 4.53 -23.24
N ALA A 332 28.39 4.91 -22.79
CA ALA A 332 28.19 6.12 -22.00
C ALA A 332 28.29 5.69 -20.53
N ILE A 333 29.47 5.40 -20.00
CA ILE A 333 30.24 6.39 -19.24
C ILE A 333 31.73 6.32 -19.63
N LYS A 334 32.11 6.83 -20.81
CA LYS A 334 33.47 7.34 -21.07
C LYS A 334 33.49 8.20 -22.34
N LYS A 335 32.98 9.42 -22.25
CA LYS A 335 33.51 10.55 -23.04
C LYS A 335 33.92 11.68 -22.08
N PRO A 336 35.17 12.16 -22.15
CA PRO A 336 35.72 13.16 -21.24
C PRO A 336 35.26 14.58 -21.61
N MET A 337 33.96 14.86 -21.50
CA MET A 337 33.39 16.19 -21.77
C MET A 337 32.36 16.66 -20.72
N CYS A 338 32.04 15.86 -19.70
CA CYS A 338 31.37 16.35 -18.51
C CYS A 338 32.39 16.36 -17.38
N GLU A 339 32.57 17.51 -16.72
CA GLU A 339 33.36 17.59 -15.49
C GLU A 339 32.92 16.48 -14.52
N PRO A 340 33.87 15.89 -13.77
CA PRO A 340 33.55 14.81 -12.85
C PRO A 340 32.55 15.32 -11.82
N VAL A 341 31.37 14.72 -11.81
CA VAL A 341 30.50 14.77 -10.64
C VAL A 341 31.32 14.21 -9.49
N ASN A 342 31.33 14.95 -8.37
CA ASN A 342 31.92 14.51 -7.12
C ASN A 342 31.54 13.04 -6.88
N ASP A 343 32.55 12.17 -6.84
CA ASP A 343 32.47 10.70 -6.82
C ASP A 343 31.52 10.14 -5.73
N THR A 344 31.12 10.98 -4.78
CA THR A 344 30.20 10.73 -3.68
C THR A 344 28.72 10.52 -4.08
N VAL A 345 28.25 11.07 -5.21
CA VAL A 345 26.82 10.98 -5.60
C VAL A 345 26.48 9.59 -6.16
N VAL A 346 27.42 8.97 -6.87
CA VAL A 346 27.21 7.68 -7.56
C VAL A 346 27.67 6.50 -6.71
N LYS A 347 28.77 6.63 -5.94
CA LYS A 347 29.39 5.50 -5.22
C LYS A 347 28.63 4.98 -3.99
N ASN A 348 27.65 5.73 -3.46
CA ASN A 348 27.00 5.40 -2.18
C ASN A 348 25.47 5.18 -2.28
N ALA A 349 24.91 4.92 -3.46
CA ALA A 349 23.47 4.71 -3.60
C ALA A 349 23.14 3.23 -3.91
N PRO A 350 22.79 2.40 -2.90
CA PRO A 350 21.98 1.20 -3.15
C PRO A 350 20.73 1.58 -3.96
N CYS A 351 20.12 0.61 -4.65
CA CYS A 351 18.88 0.71 -5.45
C CYS A 351 18.07 1.97 -5.12
N ILE A 352 18.12 3.01 -5.98
CA ILE A 352 17.61 4.35 -5.62
C ILE A 352 16.11 4.26 -5.33
N ILE A 353 15.41 3.31 -5.93
CA ILE A 353 13.98 3.10 -5.72
C ILE A 353 13.60 2.92 -4.25
N ASN A 354 14.47 2.34 -3.41
CA ASN A 354 14.16 2.19 -1.98
C ASN A 354 14.09 3.55 -1.26
N LYS A 355 14.73 4.61 -1.79
CA LYS A 355 14.53 5.97 -1.28
C LYS A 355 13.17 6.55 -1.67
N PHE A 356 12.59 6.07 -2.77
CA PHE A 356 11.33 6.54 -3.32
C PHE A 356 10.12 5.69 -2.89
N ALA A 357 10.34 4.42 -2.56
CA ALA A 357 9.29 3.44 -2.35
C ALA A 357 9.67 2.45 -1.22
N GLU A 358 10.36 2.97 -0.19
CA GLU A 358 10.72 2.22 1.03
C GLU A 358 9.48 1.52 1.61
N GLY A 359 9.62 0.26 2.02
CA GLY A 359 8.52 -0.58 2.51
C GLY A 359 7.59 -1.14 1.43
N TYR A 360 7.32 -0.42 0.33
CA TYR A 360 6.57 -0.98 -0.80
C TYR A 360 7.41 -2.02 -1.54
N VAL A 361 8.64 -1.66 -1.92
CA VAL A 361 9.54 -2.56 -2.67
C VAL A 361 9.97 -3.75 -1.83
N GLU A 362 10.19 -3.56 -0.53
CA GLU A 362 10.52 -4.65 0.41
C GLU A 362 9.40 -5.70 0.50
N LYS A 363 8.13 -5.27 0.42
CA LYS A 363 6.97 -6.14 0.55
C LYS A 363 6.53 -6.75 -0.77
N ASN A 364 6.48 -5.96 -1.84
CA ASN A 364 5.83 -6.32 -3.10
C ASN A 364 6.82 -6.57 -4.26
N GLY A 365 8.11 -6.31 -4.05
CA GLY A 365 9.08 -6.24 -5.14
C GLY A 365 8.91 -4.97 -6.00
N SER A 366 9.66 -4.91 -7.09
CA SER A 366 9.68 -3.75 -8.00
C SER A 366 9.18 -4.02 -9.41
N ASP A 367 8.78 -5.26 -9.72
CA ASP A 367 8.52 -5.73 -11.09
C ASP A 367 7.45 -4.91 -11.81
N LEU A 368 6.34 -4.59 -11.13
CA LEU A 368 5.28 -3.75 -11.68
C LEU A 368 5.76 -2.32 -11.98
N LEU A 369 6.56 -1.75 -11.07
CA LEU A 369 7.11 -0.40 -11.25
C LEU A 369 8.07 -0.38 -12.43
N GLU A 370 8.97 -1.36 -12.51
CA GLU A 370 9.91 -1.52 -13.61
C GLU A 370 9.20 -1.65 -14.94
N LEU A 371 8.24 -2.59 -15.02
CA LEU A 371 7.51 -2.87 -16.23
C LEU A 371 6.77 -1.63 -16.74
N ALA A 372 5.98 -0.98 -15.88
CA ALA A 372 5.21 0.18 -16.29
C ALA A 372 6.12 1.34 -16.74
N ILE A 373 7.25 1.57 -16.06
CA ILE A 373 8.24 2.56 -16.47
C ILE A 373 8.84 2.19 -17.82
N ARG A 374 9.35 0.96 -18.03
CA ARG A 374 9.96 0.59 -19.33
C ARG A 374 8.97 0.68 -20.50
N GLN A 375 7.68 0.48 -20.24
CA GLN A 375 6.65 0.40 -21.28
C GLN A 375 6.02 1.75 -21.64
N HIS A 376 6.27 2.83 -20.87
CA HIS A 376 5.50 4.06 -21.03
C HIS A 376 5.73 4.78 -22.36
N ASN A 377 6.97 4.80 -22.86
CA ASN A 377 7.32 5.47 -24.13
C ASN A 377 7.21 4.54 -25.37
N LYS A 378 6.90 3.26 -25.20
CA LYS A 378 6.83 2.31 -26.31
C LYS A 378 5.60 2.59 -27.17
N PHE A 379 5.73 2.38 -28.47
CA PHE A 379 4.63 2.59 -29.43
C PHE A 379 3.43 1.69 -29.11
N ARG A 380 3.70 0.45 -28.70
CA ARG A 380 2.71 -0.50 -28.16
C ARG A 380 3.27 -1.10 -26.88
N ILE A 381 2.39 -1.38 -25.92
CA ILE A 381 2.74 -2.19 -24.75
C ILE A 381 2.96 -3.65 -25.20
N ALA A 382 3.73 -4.40 -24.42
CA ALA A 382 4.04 -5.80 -24.70
C ALA A 382 2.77 -6.66 -24.64
N ASP A 383 2.76 -7.74 -25.42
CA ASP A 383 1.72 -8.75 -25.34
C ASP A 383 1.92 -9.64 -24.09
N GLY A 384 0.83 -10.25 -23.62
CA GLY A 384 0.88 -11.24 -22.53
C GLY A 384 0.95 -10.67 -21.11
N LEU A 385 0.79 -9.36 -20.94
CA LEU A 385 0.69 -8.73 -19.62
C LEU A 385 -0.57 -9.19 -18.89
N SER A 386 -0.48 -9.30 -17.56
CA SER A 386 -1.65 -9.46 -16.72
C SER A 386 -2.56 -8.23 -16.78
N LYS A 387 -3.84 -8.39 -16.44
CA LYS A 387 -4.80 -7.26 -16.39
C LYS A 387 -4.32 -6.12 -15.49
N ARG A 388 -3.64 -6.45 -14.40
CA ARG A 388 -3.10 -5.46 -13.45
C ARG A 388 -1.95 -4.68 -14.08
N GLU A 389 -0.99 -5.38 -14.67
CA GLU A 389 0.16 -4.75 -15.34
C GLU A 389 -0.28 -3.86 -16.50
N GLU A 390 -1.18 -4.37 -17.36
CA GLU A 390 -1.75 -3.60 -18.47
C GLU A 390 -2.45 -2.33 -17.98
N MET A 391 -3.24 -2.43 -16.90
CA MET A 391 -3.93 -1.29 -16.31
C MET A 391 -2.95 -0.21 -15.84
N PHE A 392 -1.91 -0.56 -15.06
CA PHE A 392 -0.95 0.44 -14.59
C PHE A 392 -0.10 1.04 -15.72
N CYS A 393 0.27 0.24 -16.73
CA CYS A 393 0.91 0.75 -17.94
C CYS A 393 0.03 1.78 -18.64
N ASN A 394 -1.25 1.48 -18.82
CA ASN A 394 -2.20 2.37 -19.49
C ASN A 394 -2.51 3.62 -18.68
N ILE A 395 -2.61 3.54 -17.35
CA ILE A 395 -2.80 4.72 -16.48
C ILE A 395 -1.64 5.71 -16.68
N LEU A 396 -0.39 5.20 -16.60
CA LEU A 396 0.79 6.03 -16.77
C LEU A 396 0.88 6.63 -18.18
N ARG A 397 0.62 5.83 -19.22
CA ARG A 397 0.66 6.27 -20.62
C ARG A 397 -0.41 7.31 -20.94
N ASP A 398 -1.62 7.14 -20.41
CA ASP A 398 -2.68 8.15 -20.57
C ASP A 398 -2.29 9.46 -19.89
N ALA A 399 -1.82 9.41 -18.64
CA ALA A 399 -1.39 10.58 -17.89
C ALA A 399 -0.26 11.36 -18.60
N ASP A 400 0.76 10.66 -19.10
CA ASP A 400 1.87 11.26 -19.85
C ASP A 400 1.39 11.91 -21.16
N LYS A 401 0.63 11.18 -21.99
CA LYS A 401 0.04 11.71 -23.24
C LYS A 401 -0.79 12.96 -23.02
N ILE A 402 -1.56 12.99 -21.94
CA ILE A 402 -2.37 14.14 -21.56
C ILE A 402 -1.47 15.36 -21.29
N ASP A 403 -0.38 15.20 -20.52
CA ASP A 403 0.52 16.32 -20.21
C ASP A 403 1.32 16.79 -21.44
N ILE A 404 1.67 15.89 -22.36
CA ILE A 404 2.34 16.24 -23.62
C ILE A 404 1.57 17.32 -24.40
N LEU A 405 0.22 17.29 -24.40
CA LEU A 405 -0.60 18.30 -25.06
C LEU A 405 -0.40 19.70 -24.43
N LYS A 406 -0.32 19.77 -23.10
CA LYS A 406 -0.06 21.01 -22.37
C LYS A 406 1.33 21.55 -22.69
N VAL A 407 2.35 20.70 -22.67
CA VAL A 407 3.73 21.08 -22.97
C VAL A 407 3.84 21.70 -24.37
N ASN A 408 3.12 21.15 -25.35
CA ASN A 408 3.08 21.67 -26.72
C ASN A 408 2.43 23.05 -26.87
N VAL A 409 1.72 23.53 -25.85
CA VAL A 409 1.07 24.85 -25.86
C VAL A 409 1.86 25.85 -25.00
N ASP A 410 2.35 25.41 -23.86
CA ASP A 410 2.99 26.30 -22.88
C ASP A 410 4.48 26.54 -23.18
N VAL A 411 5.11 25.68 -23.99
CA VAL A 411 6.51 25.83 -24.41
C VAL A 411 6.56 26.26 -25.88
N PRO A 412 7.41 27.24 -26.23
CA PRO A 412 7.59 27.66 -27.64
C PRO A 412 7.92 26.47 -28.54
N LEU A 413 7.23 26.37 -29.68
CA LEU A 413 7.39 25.27 -30.63
C LEU A 413 8.81 25.20 -31.20
N GLU A 414 9.47 26.36 -31.32
CA GLU A 414 10.88 26.48 -31.71
C GLU A 414 11.78 25.69 -30.76
N THR A 415 11.50 25.75 -29.46
CA THR A 415 12.24 25.04 -28.42
C THR A 415 11.95 23.54 -28.45
N ILE A 416 10.69 23.16 -28.70
CA ILE A 416 10.27 21.73 -28.72
C ILE A 416 10.83 21.02 -29.96
N TYR A 417 10.68 21.62 -31.13
CA TYR A 417 11.00 20.98 -32.42
C TYR A 417 12.36 21.38 -32.98
N ASN A 418 13.08 22.29 -32.32
CA ASN A 418 14.36 22.82 -32.78
C ASN A 418 14.28 23.30 -34.23
N ALA A 419 13.27 24.14 -34.50
CA ALA A 419 12.96 24.69 -35.82
C ALA A 419 12.68 26.19 -35.71
N THR A 420 12.92 26.93 -36.79
CA THR A 420 12.60 28.36 -36.85
C THR A 420 11.10 28.59 -36.99
N THR A 421 10.62 29.76 -36.55
CA THR A 421 9.22 30.17 -36.74
C THR A 421 8.82 30.13 -38.22
N GLU A 422 9.73 30.47 -39.13
CA GLU A 422 9.50 30.42 -40.58
C GLU A 422 9.32 28.99 -41.09
N GLU A 423 10.18 28.05 -40.68
CA GLU A 423 10.07 26.62 -41.02
C GLU A 423 8.77 26.02 -40.47
N ILE A 424 8.38 26.39 -39.24
CA ILE A 424 7.14 25.94 -38.60
C ILE A 424 5.93 26.43 -39.40
N ARG A 425 5.85 27.73 -39.71
CA ARG A 425 4.69 28.33 -40.38
C ARG A 425 4.54 27.90 -41.83
N ASN A 426 5.66 27.59 -42.52
CA ASN A 426 5.68 27.12 -43.91
C ASN A 426 5.67 25.58 -44.05
N SER A 427 5.56 24.85 -42.95
CA SER A 427 5.56 23.39 -42.97
C SER A 427 4.26 22.80 -43.55
N VAL A 428 4.37 21.62 -44.17
CA VAL A 428 3.25 20.89 -44.79
C VAL A 428 2.94 19.64 -43.99
N ILE A 429 1.66 19.36 -43.79
CA ILE A 429 1.21 18.07 -43.23
C ILE A 429 1.24 17.04 -44.36
N THR A 430 2.04 15.99 -44.17
CA THR A 430 2.17 14.90 -45.13
C THR A 430 0.90 14.04 -45.20
N ASP A 431 0.67 13.41 -46.35
CA ASP A 431 -0.54 12.63 -46.58
C ASP A 431 -0.56 11.39 -45.67
N GLU A 432 0.59 10.75 -45.44
CA GLU A 432 0.68 9.59 -44.55
C GLU A 432 0.30 9.93 -43.10
N VAL A 433 0.68 11.12 -42.62
CA VAL A 433 0.31 11.60 -41.28
C VAL A 433 -1.17 11.92 -41.20
N LEU A 434 -1.73 12.51 -42.26
CA LEU A 434 -3.14 12.85 -42.34
C LEU A 434 -4.02 11.59 -42.42
N GLU A 435 -3.59 10.55 -43.14
CA GLU A 435 -4.22 9.24 -43.20
C GLU A 435 -4.28 8.59 -41.81
N CYS A 436 -3.16 8.54 -41.09
CA CYS A 436 -3.14 8.04 -39.71
C CYS A 436 -4.10 8.82 -38.80
N PHE A 437 -4.12 10.15 -38.91
CA PHE A 437 -4.99 11.01 -38.11
C PHE A 437 -6.47 10.67 -38.31
N TYR A 438 -6.93 10.63 -39.57
CA TYR A 438 -8.34 10.34 -39.87
C TYR A 438 -8.71 8.86 -39.63
N ALA A 439 -7.73 7.96 -39.65
CA ALA A 439 -7.87 6.57 -39.21
C ALA A 439 -7.94 6.42 -37.68
N LYS A 440 -7.81 7.52 -36.90
CA LYS A 440 -7.76 7.53 -35.43
C LYS A 440 -6.59 6.71 -34.88
N GLN A 441 -5.42 6.85 -35.49
CA GLN A 441 -4.21 6.13 -35.10
C GLN A 441 -3.12 7.11 -34.65
N THR A 442 -2.29 6.70 -33.71
CA THR A 442 -1.05 7.43 -33.42
C THR A 442 -0.07 7.34 -34.58
N VAL A 443 0.76 8.37 -34.72
CA VAL A 443 1.66 8.53 -35.86
C VAL A 443 3.05 8.04 -35.50
N LEU A 444 3.53 7.02 -36.22
CA LEU A 444 4.90 6.54 -36.11
C LEU A 444 5.92 7.65 -36.42
N ARG A 445 7.01 7.70 -35.66
CA ARG A 445 8.05 8.73 -35.82
C ARG A 445 8.64 8.76 -37.23
N SER A 446 8.81 7.60 -37.86
CA SER A 446 9.36 7.48 -39.22
C SER A 446 8.46 8.07 -40.31
N LEU A 447 7.16 8.26 -40.03
CA LEU A 447 6.22 8.87 -40.97
C LEU A 447 6.21 10.40 -40.89
N LYS A 448 6.73 10.98 -39.79
CA LYS A 448 6.77 12.43 -39.58
C LYS A 448 7.96 13.02 -40.34
N LYS A 449 7.70 13.69 -41.46
CA LYS A 449 8.74 14.23 -42.35
C LYS A 449 8.86 15.75 -42.24
N SER A 450 7.89 16.42 -41.62
CA SER A 450 7.86 17.87 -41.42
C SER A 450 7.75 18.26 -39.94
N VAL A 451 7.94 19.55 -39.63
CA VAL A 451 7.78 20.05 -38.25
C VAL A 451 6.32 19.95 -37.81
N VAL A 452 5.39 20.31 -38.70
CA VAL A 452 3.95 20.26 -38.40
C VAL A 452 3.41 18.83 -38.27
N ASP A 453 4.04 17.84 -38.92
CA ASP A 453 3.73 16.42 -38.72
C ASP A 453 3.93 15.99 -37.25
N ASN A 454 4.88 16.61 -36.54
CA ASN A 454 5.07 16.33 -35.11
C ASN A 454 3.90 16.88 -34.27
N ILE A 455 3.39 18.07 -34.61
CA ILE A 455 2.22 18.67 -33.96
C ILE A 455 1.00 17.77 -34.17
N VAL A 456 0.73 17.37 -35.42
CA VAL A 456 -0.39 16.46 -35.75
C VAL A 456 -0.20 15.13 -35.04
N GLY A 457 1.02 14.58 -35.02
CA GLY A 457 1.33 13.35 -34.30
C GLY A 457 1.10 13.43 -32.79
N HIS A 458 1.33 14.58 -32.15
CA HIS A 458 1.00 14.78 -30.74
C HIS A 458 -0.51 14.92 -30.53
N ILE A 459 -1.24 15.59 -31.43
CA ILE A 459 -2.72 15.64 -31.37
C ILE A 459 -3.29 14.22 -31.50
N SER A 460 -2.74 13.38 -32.38
CA SER A 460 -3.19 11.98 -32.57
C SER A 460 -3.06 11.10 -31.33
N LEU A 461 -2.31 11.50 -30.29
CA LEU A 461 -2.21 10.74 -29.04
C LEU A 461 -3.56 10.56 -28.35
N ILE A 462 -4.52 11.47 -28.58
CA ILE A 462 -5.86 11.40 -27.98
C ILE A 462 -6.64 10.15 -28.44
N PHE A 463 -6.34 9.61 -29.62
CA PHE A 463 -7.07 8.47 -30.16
C PHE A 463 -6.73 7.14 -29.48
N GLU A 464 -5.63 7.11 -28.73
CA GLU A 464 -5.17 5.94 -27.97
C GLU A 464 -5.17 6.19 -26.47
N LEU A 465 -6.01 7.12 -26.00
CA LEU A 465 -6.33 7.22 -24.59
C LEU A 465 -7.30 6.10 -24.23
N VAL A 466 -6.95 5.33 -23.21
CA VAL A 466 -7.66 4.11 -22.84
C VAL A 466 -8.87 4.39 -21.97
N TYR A 467 -8.75 5.37 -21.06
CA TYR A 467 -9.80 5.62 -20.07
C TYR A 467 -10.73 6.77 -20.48
N PRO A 468 -12.07 6.63 -20.32
CA PRO A 468 -13.01 7.72 -20.62
C PRO A 468 -12.71 9.01 -19.86
N VAL A 469 -12.22 8.92 -18.62
CA VAL A 469 -11.81 10.10 -17.85
C VAL A 469 -10.66 10.84 -18.52
N SER A 470 -9.75 10.14 -19.20
CA SER A 470 -8.61 10.73 -19.90
C SER A 470 -9.08 11.64 -21.04
N LEU A 471 -10.03 11.16 -21.84
CA LEU A 471 -10.65 11.93 -22.93
C LEU A 471 -11.42 13.14 -22.39
N LYS A 472 -12.17 12.95 -21.30
CA LYS A 472 -12.86 14.05 -20.62
C LYS A 472 -11.87 15.10 -20.13
N ILE A 473 -10.77 14.68 -19.51
CA ILE A 473 -9.70 15.57 -19.07
C ILE A 473 -9.16 16.34 -20.27
N VAL A 474 -8.74 15.70 -21.36
CA VAL A 474 -8.26 16.38 -22.59
C VAL A 474 -9.22 17.47 -23.07
N LYS A 475 -10.53 17.16 -23.12
CA LYS A 475 -11.57 18.10 -23.54
C LYS A 475 -11.67 19.30 -22.61
N GLU A 476 -11.68 19.09 -21.29
CA GLU A 476 -11.86 20.13 -20.27
C GLU A 476 -10.71 21.14 -20.22
N GLN A 477 -9.45 20.70 -20.34
CA GLN A 477 -8.29 21.61 -20.35
C GLN A 477 -8.10 22.32 -21.68
N GLY A 478 -8.62 21.76 -22.78
CA GLY A 478 -8.68 22.42 -24.09
C GLY A 478 -7.33 22.64 -24.80
N TYR A 479 -6.23 22.06 -24.32
CA TYR A 479 -4.91 22.19 -24.97
C TYR A 479 -4.90 21.62 -26.39
N VAL A 480 -5.62 20.51 -26.63
CA VAL A 480 -5.77 19.95 -27.98
C VAL A 480 -6.36 20.96 -28.96
N TYR A 481 -7.33 21.76 -28.52
CA TYR A 481 -7.97 22.78 -29.36
C TYR A 481 -7.05 23.97 -29.61
N LYS A 482 -6.20 24.33 -28.64
CA LYS A 482 -5.16 25.34 -28.84
C LYS A 482 -4.11 24.88 -29.85
N MET A 483 -3.71 23.61 -29.82
CA MET A 483 -2.83 23.02 -30.83
C MET A 483 -3.48 22.98 -32.21
N LEU A 484 -4.79 22.73 -32.28
CA LEU A 484 -5.56 22.75 -33.54
C LEU A 484 -5.76 24.16 -34.10
N ASP A 485 -5.62 25.21 -33.30
CA ASP A 485 -5.61 26.62 -33.75
C ASP A 485 -4.21 27.07 -34.24
N PHE A 486 -3.47 26.14 -34.85
CA PHE A 486 -2.13 26.37 -35.37
C PHE A 486 -2.11 27.47 -36.44
N LYS A 487 -1.14 28.40 -36.33
CA LYS A 487 -0.98 29.50 -37.29
C LYS A 487 0.05 29.13 -38.35
N SER A 488 -0.41 28.92 -39.57
CA SER A 488 0.42 28.62 -40.74
C SER A 488 0.30 29.73 -41.78
N ASP A 489 1.37 29.97 -42.53
CA ASP A 489 1.38 30.86 -43.70
C ASP A 489 0.91 30.14 -44.98
N ARG A 490 0.64 28.84 -44.87
CA ARG A 490 0.19 27.98 -45.96
C ARG A 490 -1.32 27.76 -45.93
N PRO A 491 -2.08 28.19 -46.96
CA PRO A 491 -3.54 28.02 -46.99
C PRO A 491 -3.99 26.56 -46.90
N ASP A 492 -3.27 25.64 -47.52
CA ASP A 492 -3.55 24.20 -47.49
C ASP A 492 -3.38 23.61 -46.07
N THR A 493 -2.34 24.02 -45.35
CA THR A 493 -2.14 23.60 -43.95
C THR A 493 -3.25 24.16 -43.05
N VAL A 494 -3.64 25.43 -43.23
CA VAL A 494 -4.76 26.05 -42.47
C VAL A 494 -6.07 25.29 -42.68
N GLU A 495 -6.40 24.95 -43.93
CA GLU A 495 -7.61 24.20 -44.25
C GLU A 495 -7.61 22.79 -43.60
N LYS A 496 -6.47 22.09 -43.67
CA LYS A 496 -6.28 20.78 -43.02
C LYS A 496 -6.52 20.86 -41.50
N PHE A 497 -5.96 21.86 -40.81
CA PHE A 497 -6.21 22.05 -39.36
C PHE A 497 -7.67 22.35 -39.04
N ALA A 498 -8.35 23.17 -39.86
CA ALA A 498 -9.78 23.42 -39.69
C ALA A 498 -10.62 22.14 -39.85
N GLY A 499 -10.23 21.26 -40.79
CA GLY A 499 -10.83 19.94 -40.97
C GLY A 499 -10.59 19.02 -39.77
N MET A 500 -9.34 18.93 -39.30
CA MET A 500 -8.96 18.15 -38.12
C MET A 500 -9.70 18.62 -36.86
N ARG A 501 -9.90 19.93 -36.68
CA ARG A 501 -10.66 20.48 -35.55
C ARG A 501 -12.08 19.95 -35.50
N LYS A 502 -12.80 19.99 -36.63
CA LYS A 502 -14.17 19.44 -36.74
C LYS A 502 -14.19 17.93 -36.48
N PHE A 503 -13.16 17.21 -36.87
CA PHE A 503 -13.06 15.77 -36.64
C PHE A 503 -12.81 15.45 -35.16
N VAL A 504 -11.90 16.17 -34.50
CA VAL A 504 -11.60 16.02 -33.07
C VAL A 504 -12.79 16.42 -32.22
N ASP A 505 -13.50 17.50 -32.56
CA ASP A 505 -14.75 17.89 -31.88
C ASP A 505 -15.75 16.72 -31.87
N LYS A 506 -16.01 16.12 -33.03
CA LYS A 506 -16.90 14.94 -33.12
C LYS A 506 -16.37 13.73 -32.36
N PHE A 507 -15.06 13.49 -32.40
CA PHE A 507 -14.45 12.36 -31.68
C PHE A 507 -14.62 12.50 -30.15
N LEU A 508 -14.39 13.69 -29.60
CA LEU A 508 -14.51 13.98 -28.16
C LEU A 508 -15.96 14.27 -27.70
N GLU A 509 -16.92 14.36 -28.62
CA GLU A 509 -18.36 14.37 -28.30
C GLU A 509 -18.94 12.95 -28.23
N GLY A 510 -18.39 12.02 -29.01
CA GLY A 510 -18.85 10.63 -29.09
C GLY A 510 -18.22 9.66 -28.08
N ASN A 511 -17.28 10.13 -27.26
CA ASN A 511 -16.60 9.39 -26.18
C ASN A 511 -16.57 10.29 -24.94
#